data_AF-A0A496TFR1-F1
#
_entry.id   AF-A0A496TFR1-F1
#
_cell.length_a   1.000
_cell.length_b   1.000
_cell.length_c   1.000
_cell.angle_alpha   90.00
_cell.angle_beta   90.00
_cell.angle_gamma   90.00
#
_symmetry.space_group_name_H-M   'P 1'
#
loop_
_entity.id
_entity.type
_entity.pdbx_description
1 polymer ?
#
loop_
_entity_poly.entity_id
_entity_poly.type
_entity_poly.pdbx_seq_one_letter_code
_entity_poly.pdbx_strand_id
1 'polypeptide(L)'
;MMTATINLGGKEVVLFLAHAVTPRHAGSSADISWIDLPLQREVHTGLPIIQASGVKGTFREVAEKDWGKERTDGIFGPDTEESSEYSSAIAFTDLRLLLFPVRSWKGIFVWASCPLVLERLRRDLQVLGLGSYLSVPTEINIKNNNALVADKAVLVGENRLILEDFVFEAREDHGLKGFAQDLQKSLFPGDKDFWGQKLETSLVILSNESFLSFARFSTE
;
A
#
# COMPACT_ATOMS: atom_id res chain seq x y z
N MET A 1 -10.25 8.40 -6.51
CA MET A 1 -9.32 7.36 -6.97
C MET A 1 -8.79 7.83 -8.32
N MET A 2 -7.54 8.29 -8.37
CA MET A 2 -6.87 8.52 -9.65
C MET A 2 -6.19 7.22 -10.05
N THR A 3 -6.46 6.77 -11.27
CA THR A 3 -5.91 5.56 -11.86
C THR A 3 -4.96 6.00 -12.98
N ALA A 4 -3.70 5.56 -12.95
CA ALA A 4 -2.75 5.85 -14.03
C ALA A 4 -2.77 4.73 -15.05
N THR A 5 -3.00 5.06 -16.33
CA THR A 5 -3.02 4.10 -17.44
C THR A 5 -1.94 4.43 -18.46
N ILE A 6 -1.24 3.40 -18.92
CA ILE A 6 -0.18 3.48 -19.95
C ILE A 6 -0.40 2.39 -21.00
N ASN A 7 0.12 2.59 -22.22
CA ASN A 7 0.16 1.55 -23.24
C ASN A 7 1.58 0.99 -23.39
N LEU A 8 1.77 -0.29 -23.08
CA LEU A 8 3.02 -1.03 -23.24
C LEU A 8 2.82 -2.10 -24.32
N GLY A 9 3.26 -1.81 -25.55
CA GLY A 9 3.25 -2.78 -26.64
C GLY A 9 1.85 -3.31 -27.00
N GLY A 10 0.83 -2.45 -26.97
CA GLY A 10 -0.56 -2.81 -27.26
C GLY A 10 -1.35 -3.32 -26.05
N LYS A 11 -0.74 -3.37 -24.86
CA LYS A 11 -1.41 -3.71 -23.59
C LYS A 11 -1.53 -2.48 -22.71
N GLU A 12 -2.71 -2.28 -22.13
CA GLU A 12 -2.90 -1.25 -21.13
C GLU A 12 -2.48 -1.76 -19.75
N VAL A 13 -1.73 -0.96 -19.00
CA VAL A 13 -1.42 -1.25 -17.60
C VAL A 13 -1.94 -0.15 -16.71
N VAL A 14 -2.50 -0.57 -15.58
CA VAL A 14 -3.16 0.28 -14.61
C VAL A 14 -2.45 0.17 -13.27
N LEU A 15 -2.02 1.32 -12.72
CA LEU A 15 -1.63 1.39 -11.31
C LEU A 15 -2.90 1.52 -10.44
N PHE A 16 -3.11 0.55 -9.55
CA PHE A 16 -4.23 0.55 -8.62
C PHE A 16 -3.73 0.77 -7.19
N LEU A 17 -4.12 1.90 -6.60
CA LEU A 17 -3.84 2.23 -5.20
C LEU A 17 -5.14 2.14 -4.39
N ALA A 18 -5.10 1.38 -3.30
CA ALA A 18 -6.26 1.17 -2.43
C ALA A 18 -5.99 1.70 -1.02
N HIS A 19 -7.00 2.36 -0.45
CA HIS A 19 -7.01 2.80 0.94
C HIS A 19 -8.14 2.09 1.69
N ALA A 20 -7.79 1.35 2.74
CA ALA A 20 -8.76 0.67 3.59
C ALA A 20 -9.43 1.68 4.55
N VAL A 21 -10.72 1.93 4.36
CA VAL A 21 -11.52 2.81 5.25
C VAL A 21 -12.15 2.08 6.44
N THR A 22 -12.08 0.76 6.44
CA THR A 22 -12.55 -0.14 7.51
C THR A 22 -11.49 -1.22 7.75
N PRO A 23 -11.44 -1.86 8.94
CA PRO A 23 -10.60 -3.02 9.16
C PRO A 23 -10.84 -4.09 8.08
N ARG A 24 -9.75 -4.63 7.54
CA ARG A 24 -9.81 -5.61 6.43
C ARG A 24 -9.17 -6.92 6.85
N HIS A 25 -9.97 -7.98 6.79
CA HIS A 25 -9.51 -9.35 6.97
C HIS A 25 -9.41 -10.06 5.62
N ALA A 26 -8.23 -10.06 5.02
CA ALA A 26 -7.91 -10.95 3.91
C ALA A 26 -7.36 -12.25 4.49
N GLY A 27 -8.23 -13.24 4.69
CA GLY A 27 -7.91 -14.47 5.40
C GLY A 27 -6.97 -15.41 4.62
N SER A 28 -6.04 -16.03 5.33
CA SER A 28 -5.18 -17.11 4.83
C SER A 28 -5.63 -18.43 5.45
N SER A 29 -5.73 -19.48 4.64
CA SER A 29 -6.09 -20.84 5.13
C SER A 29 -4.88 -21.67 5.58
N ALA A 30 -3.66 -21.18 5.39
CA ALA A 30 -2.46 -22.04 5.38
C ALA A 30 -1.28 -21.55 6.23
N ASP A 31 -1.42 -20.44 6.97
CA ASP A 31 -0.32 -19.95 7.80
C ASP A 31 -0.32 -20.63 9.17
N ILE A 32 0.81 -21.27 9.51
CA ILE A 32 1.08 -21.77 10.88
C ILE A 32 1.22 -20.54 11.78
N SER A 33 0.11 -20.12 12.36
CA SER A 33 0.00 -18.98 13.25
C SER A 33 -0.64 -19.43 14.56
N TRP A 34 -0.31 -18.75 15.66
CA TRP A 34 -1.02 -18.89 16.93
C TRP A 34 -2.37 -18.15 16.94
N ILE A 35 -2.72 -17.51 15.82
CA ILE A 35 -3.98 -16.80 15.58
C ILE A 35 -4.87 -17.71 14.75
N ASP A 36 -6.12 -17.92 15.19
CA ASP A 36 -7.08 -18.83 14.54
C ASP A 36 -7.33 -18.46 13.06
N LEU A 37 -7.52 -17.17 12.79
CA LEU A 37 -7.76 -16.64 11.45
C LEU A 37 -6.67 -15.62 11.12
N PRO A 38 -5.51 -16.06 10.59
CA PRO A 38 -4.43 -15.15 10.23
C PRO A 38 -4.73 -14.38 8.94
N LEU A 39 -4.20 -13.16 8.86
CA LEU A 39 -4.16 -12.38 7.62
C LEU A 39 -3.19 -13.02 6.61
N GLN A 40 -3.50 -12.88 5.33
CA GLN A 40 -2.58 -13.19 4.23
C GLN A 40 -1.30 -12.34 4.35
N ARG A 41 -0.15 -13.00 4.28
CA ARG A 41 1.16 -12.37 4.33
C ARG A 41 2.08 -12.88 3.23
N GLU A 42 3.00 -12.03 2.77
CA GLU A 42 4.12 -12.46 1.94
C GLU A 42 5.02 -13.41 2.73
N VAL A 43 5.35 -14.57 2.20
CA VAL A 43 6.15 -15.59 2.91
C VAL A 43 7.52 -15.08 3.33
N HIS A 44 8.22 -14.35 2.46
CA HIS A 44 9.61 -13.92 2.67
C HIS A 44 9.76 -12.64 3.48
N THR A 45 8.72 -11.80 3.59
CA THR A 45 8.77 -10.56 4.39
C THR A 45 7.86 -10.59 5.60
N GLY A 46 6.79 -11.38 5.58
CA GLY A 46 5.72 -11.33 6.56
C GLY A 46 4.83 -10.08 6.44
N LEU A 47 4.98 -9.25 5.41
CA LEU A 47 4.12 -8.09 5.20
C LEU A 47 2.69 -8.54 4.83
N PRO A 48 1.64 -7.90 5.37
CA PRO A 48 0.27 -8.12 4.93
C PRO A 48 0.11 -7.90 3.42
N ILE A 49 -0.65 -8.78 2.77
CA ILE A 49 -1.02 -8.68 1.36
C ILE A 49 -2.49 -9.04 1.15
N ILE A 50 -3.02 -8.66 0.00
CA ILE A 50 -4.25 -9.26 -0.54
C ILE A 50 -3.88 -9.91 -1.87
N GLN A 51 -4.02 -11.23 -1.94
CA GLN A 51 -3.67 -12.00 -3.13
C GLN A 51 -4.49 -11.55 -4.35
N ALA A 52 -3.84 -11.55 -5.51
CA ALA A 52 -4.41 -11.13 -6.79
C ALA A 52 -5.74 -11.84 -7.12
N SER A 53 -5.88 -13.11 -6.73
CA SER A 53 -7.10 -13.90 -6.91
C SER A 53 -8.30 -13.30 -6.17
N GLY A 54 -8.12 -12.90 -4.90
CA GLY A 54 -9.17 -12.26 -4.11
C GLY A 54 -9.56 -10.88 -4.64
N VAL A 55 -8.56 -10.13 -5.12
CA VAL A 55 -8.79 -8.82 -5.78
C VAL A 55 -9.58 -9.02 -7.07
N LYS A 56 -9.13 -9.94 -7.93
CA LYS A 56 -9.81 -10.28 -9.19
C LYS A 56 -11.25 -10.73 -8.94
N GLY A 57 -11.48 -11.58 -7.94
CA GLY A 57 -12.83 -12.04 -7.58
C GLY A 57 -13.75 -10.88 -7.19
N THR A 58 -13.26 -9.95 -6.37
CA THR A 58 -14.03 -8.75 -5.98
C THR A 58 -14.39 -7.88 -7.19
N PHE A 59 -13.44 -7.66 -8.11
CA PHE A 59 -13.69 -6.90 -9.33
C PHE A 59 -14.66 -7.60 -10.27
N ARG A 60 -14.53 -8.93 -10.43
CA ARG A 60 -15.42 -9.75 -11.24
C ARG A 60 -16.85 -9.66 -10.74
N GLU A 61 -17.07 -9.76 -9.43
CA GLU A 61 -18.41 -9.70 -8.82
C GLU A 61 -19.10 -8.35 -9.09
N VAL A 62 -18.38 -7.23 -8.92
CA VAL A 62 -18.90 -5.90 -9.22
C VAL A 62 -19.18 -5.74 -10.72
N ALA A 63 -18.25 -6.18 -11.57
CA ALA A 63 -18.40 -6.14 -13.02
C ALA A 63 -19.59 -6.97 -13.51
N GLU A 64 -19.82 -8.15 -12.94
CA GLU A 64 -20.96 -9.00 -13.32
C GLU A 64 -22.29 -8.33 -12.98
N LYS A 65 -22.37 -7.68 -11.82
CA LYS A 65 -23.55 -6.92 -11.41
C LYS A 65 -23.83 -5.75 -12.35
N ASP A 66 -22.80 -5.05 -12.82
CA ASP A 66 -22.94 -3.83 -13.62
C ASP A 66 -23.03 -4.10 -15.14
N TRP A 67 -22.34 -5.13 -15.64
CA TRP A 67 -22.15 -5.40 -17.07
C TRP A 67 -22.83 -6.69 -17.55
N GLY A 68 -23.23 -7.57 -16.62
CA GLY A 68 -23.76 -8.90 -16.90
C GLY A 68 -22.68 -9.96 -17.10
N LYS A 69 -23.09 -11.24 -17.01
CA LYS A 69 -22.21 -12.42 -17.07
C LYS A 69 -21.42 -12.53 -18.37
N GLU A 70 -22.06 -12.40 -19.53
CA GLU A 70 -21.42 -12.56 -20.84
C GLU A 70 -20.21 -11.62 -21.03
N ARG A 71 -20.41 -10.32 -20.74
CA ARG A 71 -19.31 -9.32 -20.84
C ARG A 71 -18.22 -9.56 -19.81
N THR A 72 -18.60 -9.98 -18.61
CA THR A 72 -17.66 -10.26 -17.52
C THR A 72 -16.80 -11.47 -17.85
N ASP A 73 -17.38 -12.55 -18.37
CA ASP A 73 -16.67 -13.76 -18.79
C ASP A 73 -15.67 -13.44 -19.91
N GLY A 74 -16.05 -12.59 -20.87
CA GLY A 74 -15.14 -12.15 -21.94
C GLY A 74 -13.86 -11.42 -21.44
N ILE A 75 -13.89 -10.80 -20.26
CA ILE A 75 -12.74 -10.06 -19.70
C ILE A 75 -12.02 -10.91 -18.63
N PHE A 76 -12.77 -11.47 -17.69
CA PHE A 76 -12.24 -12.17 -16.52
C PHE A 76 -12.01 -13.67 -16.75
N GLY A 77 -12.47 -14.22 -17.88
CA GLY A 77 -12.51 -15.65 -18.19
C GLY A 77 -13.82 -16.30 -17.73
N PRO A 78 -14.20 -17.48 -18.23
CA PRO A 78 -15.42 -18.18 -17.82
C PRO A 78 -15.29 -18.79 -16.41
N ASP A 79 -16.42 -19.15 -15.81
CA ASP A 79 -16.46 -19.89 -14.55
C ASP A 79 -15.86 -21.30 -14.70
N THR A 80 -15.37 -21.87 -13.60
CA THR A 80 -14.60 -23.12 -13.56
C THR A 80 -15.28 -24.36 -14.14
N GLU A 81 -16.59 -24.34 -14.39
CA GLU A 81 -17.32 -25.44 -15.05
C GLU A 81 -17.12 -25.43 -16.59
N GLU A 82 -16.72 -24.31 -17.17
CA GLU A 82 -16.50 -24.10 -18.62
C GLU A 82 -15.06 -23.62 -18.92
N SER A 83 -14.10 -23.92 -18.03
CA SER A 83 -12.72 -23.39 -18.06
C SER A 83 -11.87 -23.78 -19.29
N SER A 84 -12.44 -24.49 -20.26
CA SER A 84 -11.79 -24.93 -21.48
C SER A 84 -11.92 -23.97 -22.67
N GLU A 85 -12.75 -22.93 -22.60
CA GLU A 85 -13.05 -22.11 -23.78
C GLU A 85 -12.04 -20.98 -24.05
N TYR A 86 -11.63 -20.18 -23.05
CA TYR A 86 -10.65 -19.10 -23.22
C TYR A 86 -10.10 -18.54 -21.89
N SER A 87 -8.91 -17.91 -21.94
CA SER A 87 -8.24 -17.27 -20.79
C SER A 87 -8.73 -15.83 -20.56
N SER A 88 -8.58 -15.35 -19.32
CA SER A 88 -8.82 -13.95 -18.95
C SER A 88 -7.95 -12.98 -19.77
N ALA A 89 -8.54 -11.86 -20.17
CA ALA A 89 -7.88 -10.76 -20.87
C ALA A 89 -7.17 -9.76 -19.94
N ILE A 90 -7.39 -9.87 -18.62
CA ILE A 90 -6.80 -8.99 -17.60
C ILE A 90 -5.96 -9.80 -16.60
N ALA A 91 -4.80 -9.25 -16.24
CA ALA A 91 -3.94 -9.81 -15.21
C ALA A 91 -3.95 -8.90 -13.98
N PHE A 92 -4.27 -9.49 -12.82
CA PHE A 92 -4.17 -8.82 -11.53
C PHE A 92 -2.85 -9.18 -10.86
N THR A 93 -2.29 -8.24 -10.11
CA THR A 93 -1.18 -8.48 -9.18
C THR A 93 -1.67 -8.33 -7.74
N ASP A 94 -0.90 -8.86 -6.80
CA ASP A 94 -1.26 -8.75 -5.37
C ASP A 94 -1.30 -7.28 -4.93
N LEU A 95 -2.27 -6.94 -4.07
CA LEU A 95 -2.20 -5.66 -3.37
C LEU A 95 -1.16 -5.78 -2.26
N ARG A 96 -0.05 -5.07 -2.45
CA ARG A 96 1.06 -5.01 -1.51
C ARG A 96 0.95 -3.79 -0.62
N LEU A 97 1.30 -3.95 0.65
CA LEU A 97 1.30 -2.87 1.63
C LEU A 97 2.26 -1.75 1.22
N LEU A 98 1.75 -0.52 1.14
CA LEU A 98 2.54 0.69 0.88
C LEU A 98 2.74 1.53 2.14
N LEU A 99 1.64 1.81 2.84
CA LEU A 99 1.60 2.57 4.08
C LEU A 99 0.86 1.77 5.14
N PHE A 100 1.41 1.73 6.35
CA PHE A 100 0.78 1.09 7.51
C PHE A 100 0.49 2.12 8.60
N PRO A 101 -0.74 2.22 9.13
CA PRO A 101 -1.03 3.14 10.22
C PRO A 101 -0.41 2.63 11.52
N VAL A 102 0.43 3.44 12.17
CA VAL A 102 1.02 3.12 13.48
C VAL A 102 0.61 4.19 14.48
N ARG A 103 0.13 3.78 15.67
CA ARG A 103 -0.23 4.71 16.74
C ARG A 103 0.96 5.60 17.10
N SER A 104 0.72 6.89 17.21
CA SER A 104 1.73 7.89 17.55
C SER A 104 1.30 8.69 18.78
N TRP A 105 2.26 9.01 19.64
CA TRP A 105 2.00 9.85 20.81
C TRP A 105 1.47 11.24 20.42
N LYS A 106 2.02 11.82 19.35
CA LYS A 106 1.60 13.11 18.81
C LYS A 106 0.95 12.92 17.45
N GLY A 107 -0.23 13.52 17.27
CA GLY A 107 -0.96 13.42 16.01
C GLY A 107 -1.75 12.12 15.83
N ILE A 108 -2.03 11.35 16.89
CA ILE A 108 -2.88 10.14 16.91
C ILE A 108 -2.21 8.92 16.26
N PHE A 109 -1.81 9.01 15.00
CA PHE A 109 -1.12 7.94 14.27
C PHE A 109 -0.23 8.52 13.16
N VAL A 110 0.64 7.71 12.57
CA VAL A 110 1.44 8.04 11.39
C VAL A 110 1.20 7.03 10.28
N TRP A 111 1.41 7.45 9.04
CA TRP A 111 1.51 6.57 7.90
C TRP A 111 2.96 6.11 7.78
N ALA A 112 3.27 4.92 8.30
CA ALA A 112 4.61 4.37 8.29
C ALA A 112 4.89 3.64 6.96
N SER A 113 6.14 3.72 6.50
CA SER A 113 6.70 2.88 5.42
C SER A 113 8.19 2.63 5.67
N CYS A 114 8.88 1.95 4.76
CA CYS A 114 10.31 1.64 4.88
C CYS A 114 11.02 1.59 3.51
N PRO A 115 12.36 1.63 3.48
CA PRO A 115 13.14 1.56 2.25
C PRO A 115 12.76 0.41 1.33
N LEU A 116 12.57 -0.81 1.87
CA LEU A 116 12.19 -1.99 1.09
C LEU A 116 10.88 -1.78 0.32
N VAL A 117 9.86 -1.20 0.97
CA VAL A 117 8.55 -0.96 0.36
C VAL A 117 8.63 0.12 -0.71
N LEU A 118 9.36 1.20 -0.44
CA LEU A 118 9.54 2.30 -1.40
C LEU A 118 10.35 1.87 -2.63
N GLU A 119 11.40 1.07 -2.45
CA GLU A 119 12.18 0.53 -3.56
C GLU A 119 11.38 -0.43 -4.43
N ARG A 120 10.47 -1.22 -3.84
CA ARG A 120 9.53 -2.05 -4.60
C ARG A 120 8.58 -1.19 -5.43
N LEU A 121 7.97 -0.17 -4.84
CA LEU A 121 7.11 0.77 -5.56
C LEU A 121 7.87 1.44 -6.71
N ARG A 122 9.08 1.95 -6.44
CA ARG A 122 9.92 2.61 -7.44
C ARG A 122 10.24 1.68 -8.62
N ARG A 123 10.65 0.45 -8.33
CA ARG A 123 10.93 -0.57 -9.35
C ARG A 123 9.68 -0.87 -10.19
N ASP A 124 8.55 -1.07 -9.54
CA ASP A 124 7.31 -1.40 -10.22
C ASP A 124 6.85 -0.22 -11.10
N LEU A 125 6.92 1.03 -10.62
CA LEU A 125 6.67 2.23 -11.43
C LEU A 125 7.62 2.35 -12.64
N GLN A 126 8.90 2.02 -12.47
CA GLN A 126 9.88 2.06 -13.58
C GLN A 126 9.57 1.03 -14.66
N VAL A 127 9.22 -0.21 -14.27
CA VAL A 127 8.80 -1.25 -15.22
C VAL A 127 7.55 -0.82 -15.98
N LEU A 128 6.67 -0.07 -15.31
CA LEU A 128 5.49 0.54 -15.91
C LEU A 128 5.81 1.85 -16.64
N GLY A 129 7.04 2.34 -16.77
CA GLY A 129 7.26 3.66 -17.37
C GLY A 129 6.51 4.83 -16.67
N LEU A 130 6.05 4.61 -15.44
CA LEU A 130 5.39 5.57 -14.54
C LEU A 130 6.37 6.14 -13.52
N GLY A 131 7.67 6.11 -13.80
CA GLY A 131 8.72 6.52 -12.87
C GLY A 131 8.61 7.97 -12.38
N SER A 132 7.91 8.84 -13.11
CA SER A 132 7.63 10.24 -12.72
C SER A 132 6.21 10.46 -12.17
N TYR A 133 5.40 9.40 -12.03
CA TYR A 133 4.02 9.52 -11.54
C TYR A 133 3.96 9.81 -10.04
N LEU A 134 4.88 9.23 -9.26
CA LEU A 134 5.05 9.50 -7.84
C LEU A 134 6.52 9.89 -7.58
N SER A 135 6.73 10.95 -6.81
CA SER A 135 8.05 11.40 -6.37
C SER A 135 8.65 10.50 -5.27
N VAL A 136 8.78 9.19 -5.55
CA VAL A 136 9.27 8.22 -4.56
C VAL A 136 10.70 8.61 -4.13
N PRO A 137 10.96 8.78 -2.81
CA PRO A 137 12.29 9.17 -2.35
C PRO A 137 13.30 8.05 -2.61
N THR A 138 14.53 8.43 -2.90
CA THR A 138 15.63 7.52 -3.27
C THR A 138 16.73 7.54 -2.22
N GLU A 139 17.57 6.50 -2.22
CA GLU A 139 18.78 6.43 -1.37
C GLU A 139 18.50 6.57 0.14
N ILE A 140 17.33 6.09 0.59
CA ILE A 140 16.96 6.14 2.00
C ILE A 140 17.80 5.13 2.80
N ASN A 141 18.84 5.65 3.45
CA ASN A 141 19.63 4.91 4.43
C ASN A 141 19.23 5.33 5.84
N ILE A 142 18.50 4.44 6.52
CA ILE A 142 17.98 4.67 7.86
C ILE A 142 18.27 3.48 8.76
N LYS A 143 18.87 3.74 9.92
CA LYS A 143 19.19 2.73 10.91
C LYS A 143 17.99 2.45 11.81
N ASN A 144 18.02 1.33 12.52
CA ASN A 144 17.08 1.07 13.62
C ASN A 144 17.08 2.24 14.62
N ASN A 145 15.92 2.46 15.25
CA ASN A 145 15.66 3.57 16.18
C ASN A 145 15.80 4.97 15.57
N ASN A 146 15.91 5.09 14.24
CA ASN A 146 15.84 6.36 13.53
C ASN A 146 14.58 6.43 12.65
N ALA A 147 14.10 7.65 12.39
CA ALA A 147 12.97 7.90 11.51
C ALA A 147 13.23 9.11 10.60
N LEU A 148 12.69 9.07 9.37
CA LEU A 148 12.52 10.25 8.55
C LEU A 148 11.04 10.65 8.60
N VAL A 149 10.77 11.94 8.78
CA VAL A 149 9.40 12.46 8.84
C VAL A 149 9.17 13.49 7.74
N ALA A 150 7.97 13.50 7.16
CA ALA A 150 7.61 14.49 6.15
C ALA A 150 7.40 15.90 6.75
N ASP A 151 7.00 15.98 8.02
CA ASP A 151 6.76 17.22 8.74
C ASP A 151 7.09 17.05 10.23
N LYS A 152 7.59 18.09 10.89
CA LYS A 152 7.88 18.09 12.34
C LYS A 152 6.63 18.04 13.21
N ALA A 153 5.43 18.16 12.64
CA ALA A 153 4.15 18.08 13.34
C ALA A 153 4.01 16.82 14.21
N VAL A 154 4.59 15.69 13.80
CA VAL A 154 4.55 14.42 14.52
C VAL A 154 5.60 14.28 15.64
N LEU A 155 6.53 15.24 15.76
CA LEU A 155 7.64 15.16 16.71
C LEU A 155 7.28 15.70 18.10
N VAL A 156 7.79 15.03 19.13
CA VAL A 156 7.75 15.42 20.53
C VAL A 156 9.08 16.08 20.90
N GLY A 157 9.04 17.35 21.30
CA GLY A 157 10.26 18.15 21.48
C GLY A 157 10.91 18.45 20.13
N GLU A 158 12.24 18.41 20.06
CA GLU A 158 12.99 18.82 18.86
C GLU A 158 13.12 17.71 17.81
N ASN A 159 13.36 16.46 18.21
CA ASN A 159 13.76 15.38 17.31
C ASN A 159 13.26 13.98 17.70
N ARG A 160 12.24 13.85 18.55
CA ARG A 160 11.74 12.52 18.95
C ARG A 160 10.42 12.19 18.30
N LEU A 161 10.34 11.03 17.68
CA LEU A 161 9.08 10.41 17.26
C LEU A 161 8.78 9.24 18.21
N ILE A 162 7.57 9.19 18.74
CA ILE A 162 7.14 8.13 19.67
C ILE A 162 6.00 7.37 19.03
N LEU A 163 6.27 6.11 18.65
CA LEU A 163 5.33 5.20 18.02
C LEU A 163 5.06 4.03 18.96
N GLU A 164 3.80 3.88 19.38
CA GLU A 164 3.45 2.99 20.49
C GLU A 164 4.40 3.19 21.69
N ASP A 165 5.14 2.15 22.08
CA ASP A 165 6.11 2.18 23.18
C ASP A 165 7.57 2.41 22.72
N PHE A 166 7.78 2.67 21.43
CA PHE A 166 9.11 2.85 20.83
C PHE A 166 9.43 4.33 20.59
N VAL A 167 10.66 4.71 20.91
CA VAL A 167 11.19 6.07 20.69
C VAL A 167 12.21 6.05 19.57
N PHE A 168 12.03 6.92 18.59
CA PHE A 168 12.92 7.10 17.44
C PHE A 168 13.54 8.50 17.46
N GLU A 169 14.83 8.58 17.14
CA GLU A 169 15.45 9.84 16.75
C GLU A 169 15.03 10.17 15.31
N ALA A 170 14.40 11.31 15.12
CA ALA A 170 13.73 11.65 13.89
C ALA A 170 14.24 12.98 13.32
N ARG A 171 14.44 12.99 12.01
CA ARG A 171 14.76 14.19 11.25
C ARG A 171 13.76 14.41 10.13
N GLU A 172 13.48 15.67 9.85
CA GLU A 172 12.65 16.05 8.71
C GLU A 172 13.41 15.77 7.41
N ASP A 173 12.72 15.21 6.42
CA ASP A 173 13.24 15.00 5.08
C ASP A 173 12.30 15.65 4.06
N HIS A 174 12.77 16.71 3.41
CA HIS A 174 11.96 17.47 2.45
C HIS A 174 11.59 16.67 1.19
N GLY A 175 12.32 15.60 0.86
CA GLY A 175 11.98 14.69 -0.23
C GLY A 175 10.71 13.89 0.06
N LEU A 176 10.40 13.62 1.33
CA LEU A 176 9.16 12.96 1.72
C LEU A 176 7.92 13.81 1.48
N LYS A 177 8.04 15.14 1.54
CA LYS A 177 6.90 16.04 1.37
C LYS A 177 6.31 15.95 -0.04
N GLY A 178 7.16 15.92 -1.07
CA GLY A 178 6.71 15.75 -2.45
C GLY A 178 6.02 14.41 -2.66
N PHE A 179 6.61 13.33 -2.14
CA PHE A 179 6.00 12.00 -2.19
C PHE A 179 4.63 11.95 -1.49
N ALA A 180 4.51 12.54 -0.30
CA ALA A 180 3.26 12.57 0.45
C ALA A 180 2.16 13.34 -0.29
N GLN A 181 2.52 14.45 -0.97
CA GLN A 181 1.60 15.22 -1.82
C GLN A 181 1.13 14.41 -3.03
N ASP A 182 2.02 13.68 -3.70
CA ASP A 182 1.64 12.84 -4.85
C ASP A 182 0.72 11.69 -4.43
N LEU A 183 1.00 11.06 -3.30
CA LEU A 183 0.12 10.04 -2.72
C LEU A 183 -1.23 10.62 -2.29
N GLN A 184 -1.24 11.83 -1.72
CA GLN A 184 -2.48 12.50 -1.33
C GLN A 184 -3.40 12.67 -2.54
N LYS A 185 -2.87 13.22 -3.65
CA LYS A 185 -3.62 13.41 -4.90
C LYS A 185 -4.13 12.10 -5.49
N SER A 186 -3.36 11.02 -5.34
CA SER A 186 -3.69 9.72 -5.91
C SER A 186 -4.78 8.99 -5.11
N LEU A 187 -4.68 9.03 -3.78
CA LEU A 187 -5.55 8.30 -2.86
C LEU A 187 -6.83 9.07 -2.51
N PHE A 188 -6.75 10.39 -2.34
CA PHE A 188 -7.84 11.22 -1.84
C PHE A 188 -8.31 12.17 -2.96
N PRO A 189 -9.52 11.96 -3.52
CA PRO A 189 -10.03 12.76 -4.63
C PRO A 189 -10.43 14.20 -4.26
N GLY A 190 -10.48 14.54 -2.97
CA GLY A 190 -10.82 15.88 -2.49
C GLY A 190 -9.57 16.72 -2.19
N ASP A 191 -9.58 18.00 -2.56
CA ASP A 191 -8.54 18.94 -2.17
C ASP A 191 -8.55 19.13 -0.65
N LYS A 192 -7.47 18.67 0.00
CA LYS A 192 -7.14 18.97 1.41
C LYS A 192 -8.21 18.57 2.43
N ASP A 193 -8.88 17.43 2.24
CA ASP A 193 -9.63 16.81 3.34
C ASP A 193 -8.70 16.40 4.49
N PHE A 194 -9.29 16.05 5.65
CA PHE A 194 -8.50 15.69 6.83
C PHE A 194 -7.48 14.59 6.53
N TRP A 195 -7.86 13.57 5.74
CA TRP A 195 -7.00 12.42 5.45
C TRP A 195 -5.85 12.76 4.50
N GLY A 196 -6.09 13.63 3.53
CA GLY A 196 -5.04 14.16 2.66
C GLY A 196 -4.02 15.00 3.45
N GLN A 197 -4.49 15.94 4.27
CA GLN A 197 -3.59 16.72 5.14
C GLN A 197 -2.85 15.84 6.14
N LYS A 198 -3.52 14.80 6.65
CA LYS A 198 -2.92 13.81 7.55
C LYS A 198 -1.78 13.07 6.87
N LEU A 199 -1.94 12.67 5.60
CA LEU A 199 -0.89 12.00 4.84
C LEU A 199 0.32 12.91 4.62
N GLU A 200 0.10 14.17 4.21
CA GLU A 200 1.18 15.14 3.99
C GLU A 200 2.02 15.42 5.24
N THR A 201 1.37 15.48 6.41
CA THR A 201 2.02 15.85 7.68
C THR A 201 2.53 14.66 8.49
N SER A 202 2.03 13.45 8.21
CA SER A 202 2.24 12.28 9.07
C SER A 202 2.82 11.07 8.35
N LEU A 203 3.41 11.26 7.16
CA LEU A 203 4.22 10.24 6.51
C LEU A 203 5.56 10.08 7.24
N VAL A 204 5.88 8.85 7.60
CA VAL A 204 7.10 8.48 8.32
C VAL A 204 7.78 7.30 7.64
N ILE A 205 9.09 7.39 7.44
CA ILE A 205 9.91 6.26 6.99
C ILE A 205 10.74 5.75 8.16
N LEU A 206 10.61 4.45 8.44
CA LEU A 206 11.35 3.72 9.45
C LEU A 206 12.39 2.81 8.78
N SER A 207 13.26 2.18 9.58
CA SER A 207 14.04 1.03 9.08
C SER A 207 13.13 -0.10 8.64
N ASN A 208 13.66 -0.98 7.80
CA ASN A 208 12.93 -2.16 7.33
C ASN A 208 12.47 -2.99 8.53
N GLU A 209 13.36 -3.28 9.48
CA GLU A 209 13.12 -4.10 10.65
C GLU A 209 12.04 -3.50 11.56
N SER A 210 12.09 -2.20 11.84
CA SER A 210 11.07 -1.53 12.66
C SER A 210 9.71 -1.53 11.98
N PHE A 211 9.65 -1.24 10.67
CA PHE A 211 8.41 -1.27 9.90
C PHE A 211 7.80 -2.68 9.83
N LEU A 212 8.63 -3.68 9.54
CA LEU A 212 8.23 -5.10 9.51
C LEU A 212 7.65 -5.54 10.86
N SER A 213 8.26 -5.09 11.97
CA SER A 213 7.75 -5.36 13.32
C SER A 213 6.35 -4.78 13.52
N PHE A 214 6.12 -3.50 13.21
CA PHE A 214 4.80 -2.88 13.32
C PHE A 214 3.76 -3.55 12.43
N ALA A 215 4.08 -3.79 11.14
CA ALA A 215 3.17 -4.45 10.21
C ALA A 215 2.83 -5.90 10.60
N ARG A 216 3.61 -6.51 11.51
CA ARG A 216 3.37 -7.86 12.03
C ARG A 216 2.60 -7.87 13.34
N PHE A 217 2.90 -6.96 14.25
CA PHE A 217 2.44 -7.04 15.64
C PHE A 217 1.44 -5.93 16.03
N SER A 218 1.21 -4.95 15.16
CA SER A 218 0.24 -3.86 15.38
C SER A 218 -1.01 -3.99 14.51
N THR A 219 -1.32 -5.20 14.03
CA THR A 219 -2.61 -5.51 13.40
C THR A 219 -3.65 -5.89 14.46
N GLU A 220 -4.90 -5.52 14.24
CA GLU A 220 -6.06 -5.97 15.06
C GLU A 220 -6.30 -7.48 14.96
#